data_AF-A0A9E6ZWL3-F1
#
_entry.id   AF-A0A9E6ZWL3-F1
#
_cell.length_a   1.000
_cell.length_b   1.000
_cell.length_c   1.000
_cell.angle_alpha   90.00
_cell.angle_beta   90.00
_cell.angle_gamma   90.00
#
_symmetry.space_group_name_H-M   'P 1'
#
loop_
_entity.id
_entity.type
_entity.pdbx_description
1 polymer ?
#
loop_
_entity_poly.entity_id
_entity_poly.type
_entity_poly.pdbx_seq_one_letter_code
_entity_poly.pdbx_strand_id
1 'polypeptide(L)'
;MTDTRFWTMAALAAGLTLAAPAFAQQPPAETHVPPGPAGGTQPEPSAANSPEVDPDMQRVAACKADALAKLKQRSPSIEDIYIDVDGLTIAESESTLGTTAVKGVIMGEAYIQRDRSDTANRFLCLTGPKDEVLFTFFTER
;
A
#
# COMPACT_ATOMS: atom_id res chain seq x y z
N MET A 1 14.66 58.33 47.04
CA MET A 1 13.43 59.14 47.14
C MET A 1 12.29 58.23 46.74
N THR A 2 11.58 57.66 47.73
CA THR A 2 10.21 58.06 48.13
C THR A 2 9.18 57.71 47.04
N ASP A 3 8.04 57.07 47.26
CA ASP A 3 7.42 56.52 48.46
C ASP A 3 6.25 55.62 48.01
N THR A 4 6.09 54.51 48.71
CA THR A 4 4.84 53.83 49.14
C THR A 4 3.48 54.49 48.81
N ARG A 5 2.51 53.70 48.32
CA ARG A 5 1.20 53.40 48.97
C ARG A 5 0.18 52.81 47.99
N PHE A 6 -0.19 51.54 48.14
CA PHE A 6 -1.36 51.04 48.91
C PHE A 6 -2.71 51.31 48.21
N TRP A 7 -3.25 50.28 47.54
CA TRP A 7 -4.66 49.88 47.65
C TRP A 7 -4.83 48.46 47.08
N THR A 8 -4.93 47.41 47.89
CA THR A 8 -6.14 46.82 48.49
C THR A 8 -7.21 46.38 47.48
N MET A 9 -7.29 45.06 47.32
CA MET A 9 -8.48 44.21 47.11
C MET A 9 -9.44 44.50 45.94
N ALA A 10 -9.53 43.52 45.03
CA ALA A 10 -10.79 42.83 44.76
C ALA A 10 -10.51 41.50 44.06
N ALA A 11 -10.64 40.41 44.82
CA ALA A 11 -10.76 39.08 44.28
C ALA A 11 -12.08 38.99 43.50
N LEU A 12 -11.99 38.69 42.20
CA LEU A 12 -13.10 38.17 41.42
C LEU A 12 -12.65 36.85 40.82
N ALA A 13 -12.86 35.81 41.63
CA ALA A 13 -12.90 34.44 41.17
C ALA A 13 -14.14 34.29 40.26
N ALA A 14 -13.93 34.31 38.95
CA ALA A 14 -14.90 33.84 37.98
C ALA A 14 -14.34 32.54 37.39
N GLY A 15 -14.80 31.42 37.96
CA GLY A 15 -14.45 30.09 37.50
C GLY A 15 -14.94 29.89 36.06
N LEU A 16 -13.99 29.73 35.13
CA LEU A 16 -14.25 29.00 33.90
C LEU A 16 -14.21 27.51 34.26
N THR A 17 -15.38 26.95 34.49
CA THR A 17 -15.58 25.50 34.50
C THR A 17 -15.25 24.95 33.12
N LEU A 18 -14.12 24.24 33.04
CA LEU A 18 -13.83 23.29 31.97
C LEU A 18 -14.96 22.26 31.91
N ALA A 19 -15.84 22.38 30.93
CA ALA A 19 -16.75 21.31 30.58
C ALA A 19 -15.92 20.20 29.90
N ALA A 20 -15.62 19.14 30.65
CA ALA A 20 -15.09 17.91 30.10
C ALA A 20 -16.09 17.31 29.10
N PRO A 21 -15.63 16.72 27.98
CA PRO A 21 -16.53 15.95 27.14
C PRO A 21 -17.00 14.72 27.93
N ALA A 22 -18.31 14.61 28.11
CA ALA A 22 -18.94 13.41 28.62
C ALA A 22 -18.64 12.26 27.65
N PHE A 23 -17.73 11.37 28.02
CA PHE A 23 -17.67 10.03 27.44
C PHE A 23 -18.99 9.35 27.75
N ALA A 24 -19.88 9.32 26.76
CA ALA A 24 -21.05 8.44 26.79
C ALA A 24 -20.54 7.01 26.97
N GLN A 25 -20.86 6.41 28.11
CA GLN A 25 -20.60 5.00 28.36
C GLN A 25 -21.42 4.19 27.35
N GLN A 26 -20.75 3.67 26.32
CA GLN A 26 -21.34 2.67 25.45
C GLN A 26 -21.73 1.46 26.32
N PRO A 27 -22.97 0.93 26.20
CA PRO A 27 -23.34 -0.30 26.88
C PRO A 27 -22.41 -1.44 26.44
N PRO A 28 -22.15 -2.43 27.32
CA PRO A 28 -21.28 -3.54 26.96
C PRO A 28 -21.93 -4.29 25.78
N ALA A 29 -21.14 -4.53 24.74
CA ALA A 29 -21.53 -5.37 23.63
C ALA A 29 -21.96 -6.74 24.19
N GLU A 30 -23.24 -7.06 24.04
CA GLU A 30 -23.73 -8.41 24.26
C GLU A 30 -22.98 -9.32 23.28
N THR A 31 -22.12 -10.13 23.86
CA THR A 31 -21.42 -11.22 23.20
C THR A 31 -22.48 -12.22 22.76
N HIS A 32 -22.95 -12.06 21.53
CA HIS A 32 -23.67 -13.11 20.82
C HIS A 32 -22.64 -14.23 20.57
N VAL A 33 -22.54 -15.14 21.53
CA VAL A 33 -21.87 -16.42 21.38
C VAL A 33 -22.67 -17.25 20.37
N PRO A 34 -22.14 -17.56 19.17
CA PRO A 34 -22.77 -18.56 18.33
C PRO A 34 -22.70 -19.92 19.06
N PRO A 35 -23.76 -20.74 19.00
CA PRO A 35 -23.70 -22.08 19.58
C PRO A 35 -22.65 -22.91 18.83
N GLY A 36 -21.66 -23.41 19.56
CA GLY A 36 -20.73 -24.43 19.07
C GLY A 36 -21.45 -25.76 18.76
N PRO A 37 -20.82 -26.64 17.97
CA PRO A 37 -21.51 -27.57 17.08
C PRO A 37 -22.06 -28.79 17.83
N ALA A 38 -23.33 -29.10 17.60
CA ALA A 38 -23.82 -30.47 17.75
C ALA A 38 -23.25 -31.31 16.59
N GLY A 39 -22.81 -32.52 16.92
CA GLY A 39 -21.90 -33.31 16.10
C GLY A 39 -22.33 -33.60 14.66
N GLY A 40 -21.30 -33.81 13.85
CA GLY A 40 -21.37 -34.66 12.66
C GLY A 40 -21.83 -33.96 11.38
N THR A 41 -20.94 -33.23 10.72
CA THR A 41 -20.76 -33.28 9.27
C THR A 41 -19.33 -32.83 8.95
N GLN A 42 -18.66 -33.67 8.16
CA GLN A 42 -17.47 -33.50 7.34
C GLN A 42 -17.03 -32.03 7.07
N PRO A 43 -15.71 -31.75 6.97
CA PRO A 43 -15.23 -30.46 6.46
C PRO A 43 -15.95 -30.14 5.14
N GLU A 44 -16.54 -28.95 5.01
CA GLU A 44 -17.13 -28.52 3.75
C GLU A 44 -16.07 -28.64 2.64
N PRO A 45 -16.30 -29.47 1.60
CA PRO A 45 -15.43 -29.53 0.42
C PRO A 45 -15.67 -28.35 -0.54
N SER A 46 -16.25 -27.26 -0.05
CA SER A 46 -16.73 -26.16 -0.87
C SER A 46 -15.85 -24.93 -0.67
N ALA A 47 -15.16 -24.59 -1.76
CA ALA A 47 -14.27 -23.45 -2.01
C ALA A 47 -12.81 -23.61 -1.55
N ALA A 48 -11.91 -24.42 -2.12
CA ALA A 48 -11.89 -25.14 -3.40
C ALA A 48 -12.34 -24.35 -4.64
N ASN A 49 -12.22 -23.02 -4.62
CA ASN A 49 -12.28 -22.20 -5.83
C ASN A 49 -10.85 -21.73 -6.11
N SER A 50 -10.38 -22.16 -7.27
CA SER A 50 -9.16 -21.82 -8.01
C SER A 50 -8.59 -20.42 -7.75
N PRO A 51 -7.28 -20.22 -7.96
CA PRO A 51 -6.66 -18.92 -7.76
C PRO A 51 -7.37 -17.90 -8.66
N GLU A 52 -8.19 -17.03 -8.06
CA GLU A 52 -8.47 -15.74 -8.64
C GLU A 52 -7.11 -15.04 -8.66
N VAL A 53 -6.43 -15.14 -9.80
CA VAL A 53 -5.17 -14.44 -10.01
C VAL A 53 -5.51 -12.97 -9.90
N ASP A 54 -5.02 -12.34 -8.84
CA ASP A 54 -5.17 -10.92 -8.62
C ASP A 54 -4.76 -10.18 -9.91
N PRO A 55 -5.66 -9.37 -10.51
CA PRO A 55 -5.40 -8.69 -11.77
C PRO A 55 -4.15 -7.80 -11.70
N ASP A 56 -3.84 -7.27 -10.52
CA ASP A 56 -2.63 -6.48 -10.31
C ASP A 56 -1.39 -7.37 -10.34
N MET A 57 -1.46 -8.59 -9.79
CA MET A 57 -0.37 -9.57 -9.90
C MET A 57 -0.16 -10.04 -11.35
N GLN A 58 -1.23 -10.11 -12.14
CA GLN A 58 -1.13 -10.38 -13.58
C GLN A 58 -0.35 -9.27 -14.30
N ARG A 59 -0.64 -7.99 -13.99
CA ARG A 59 0.10 -6.84 -14.54
C ARG A 59 1.56 -6.84 -14.10
N VAL A 60 1.82 -7.11 -12.82
CA VAL A 60 3.18 -7.19 -12.28
C VAL A 60 3.98 -8.29 -12.99
N ALA A 61 3.37 -9.45 -13.25
CA ALA A 61 4.02 -10.53 -13.99
C ALA A 61 4.33 -10.13 -15.45
N ALA A 62 3.41 -9.43 -16.12
CA ALA A 62 3.64 -8.90 -17.47
C ALA A 62 4.79 -7.89 -17.47
N CYS A 63 4.80 -6.96 -16.51
CA CYS A 63 5.88 -6.01 -16.30
C CYS A 63 7.21 -6.72 -16.05
N LYS A 64 7.27 -7.72 -15.16
CA LYS A 64 8.48 -8.53 -14.92
C LYS A 64 9.00 -9.15 -16.21
N ALA A 65 8.13 -9.79 -17.00
CA ALA A 65 8.52 -10.47 -18.22
C ALA A 65 9.10 -9.49 -19.27
N ASP A 66 8.43 -8.37 -19.50
CA ASP A 66 8.90 -7.32 -20.41
C ASP A 66 10.24 -6.72 -19.94
N ALA A 67 10.36 -6.46 -18.64
CA ALA A 67 11.56 -5.88 -18.06
C ALA A 67 12.76 -6.83 -18.18
N LEU A 68 12.57 -8.12 -17.89
CA LEU A 68 13.62 -9.14 -18.05
C LEU A 68 14.06 -9.26 -19.52
N ALA A 69 13.11 -9.23 -20.46
CA ALA A 69 13.41 -9.28 -21.89
C ALA A 69 14.27 -8.07 -22.33
N LYS A 70 13.90 -6.86 -21.91
CA LYS A 70 14.65 -5.62 -22.20
C LYS A 70 16.04 -5.63 -21.55
N LEU A 71 16.13 -6.09 -20.31
CA LEU A 71 17.41 -6.21 -19.60
C LEU A 71 18.34 -7.21 -20.29
N LYS A 72 17.84 -8.38 -20.70
CA LYS A 72 18.62 -9.39 -21.43
C LYS A 72 19.15 -8.89 -22.79
N GLN A 73 18.39 -8.04 -23.48
CA GLN A 73 18.85 -7.40 -24.72
C GLN A 73 20.06 -6.47 -24.49
N ARG A 74 20.12 -5.80 -23.34
CA ARG A 74 21.23 -4.90 -22.99
C ARG A 74 22.39 -5.62 -22.32
N SER A 75 22.11 -6.62 -21.51
CA SER A 75 23.09 -7.38 -20.73
C SER A 75 22.67 -8.86 -20.66
N PRO A 76 23.27 -9.73 -21.48
CA PRO A 76 22.90 -11.15 -21.53
C PRO A 76 23.33 -11.94 -20.28
N SER A 77 24.15 -11.35 -19.41
CA SER A 77 24.54 -11.93 -18.11
C SER A 77 23.45 -11.81 -17.03
N ILE A 78 22.30 -11.21 -17.35
CA ILE A 78 21.15 -11.12 -16.44
C ILE A 78 20.36 -12.42 -16.56
N GLU A 79 20.28 -13.18 -15.47
CA GLU A 79 19.59 -14.47 -15.45
C GLU A 79 18.09 -14.29 -15.20
N ASP A 80 17.74 -13.58 -14.12
CA ASP A 80 16.36 -13.25 -13.73
C ASP A 80 16.28 -11.90 -13.01
N ILE A 81 15.06 -11.41 -12.78
CA ILE A 81 14.76 -10.27 -11.93
C ILE A 81 13.69 -10.64 -10.89
N TYR A 82 13.82 -10.11 -9.69
CA TYR A 82 12.85 -10.29 -8.62
C TYR A 82 12.23 -8.94 -8.30
N ILE A 83 10.91 -8.86 -8.48
CA ILE A 83 10.16 -7.68 -8.08
C ILE A 83 9.74 -7.87 -6.63
N ASP A 84 10.03 -6.89 -5.79
CA ASP A 84 9.55 -6.85 -4.42
C ASP A 84 8.05 -6.51 -4.43
N VAL A 85 7.23 -7.54 -4.28
CA VAL A 85 5.76 -7.44 -4.33
C VAL A 85 5.19 -6.68 -3.14
N ASP A 86 5.85 -6.75 -1.98
CA ASP A 86 5.42 -6.09 -0.74
C ASP A 86 5.70 -4.58 -0.79
N GLY A 87 6.73 -4.19 -1.54
CA GLY A 87 7.11 -2.80 -1.79
C GLY A 87 6.42 -2.15 -2.99
N LEU A 88 5.42 -2.80 -3.61
CA LEU A 88 4.77 -2.25 -4.79
C LEU A 88 3.78 -1.15 -4.47
N THR A 89 3.80 -0.12 -5.32
CA THR A 89 2.73 0.85 -5.44
C THR A 89 2.10 0.67 -6.80
N ILE A 90 0.80 0.36 -6.81
CA ILE A 90 0.00 0.19 -8.01
C ILE A 90 -1.04 1.31 -8.01
N ALA A 91 -1.04 2.10 -9.08
CA ALA A 91 -1.96 3.21 -9.26
C ALA A 91 -2.68 3.06 -10.59
N GLU A 92 -3.99 3.24 -10.57
CA GLU A 92 -4.78 3.36 -11.79
C GLU A 92 -4.55 4.74 -12.42
N SER A 93 -4.62 4.79 -13.74
CA SER A 93 -4.48 6.03 -14.50
C SER A 93 -5.55 6.11 -15.58
N GLU A 94 -6.03 7.32 -15.84
CA GLU A 94 -6.88 7.63 -16.99
C GLU A 94 -6.15 8.51 -18.01
N SER A 95 -4.82 8.61 -17.87
CA SER A 95 -3.99 9.50 -18.69
C SER A 95 -3.69 8.91 -20.06
N THR A 96 -3.15 9.74 -20.96
CA THR A 96 -2.63 9.31 -22.26
C THR A 96 -1.18 9.76 -22.43
N LEU A 97 -0.37 8.90 -23.04
CA LEU A 97 0.98 9.24 -23.50
C LEU A 97 0.95 9.34 -25.02
N GLY A 98 0.98 10.59 -25.52
CA GLY A 98 0.74 10.87 -26.93
C GLY A 98 -0.67 10.47 -27.33
N THR A 99 -0.82 9.34 -28.02
CA THR A 99 -2.10 8.77 -28.44
C THR A 99 -2.49 7.49 -27.70
N THR A 100 -1.63 6.98 -26.83
CA THR A 100 -1.82 5.69 -26.15
C THR A 100 -2.36 5.91 -24.73
N ALA A 101 -3.46 5.24 -24.38
CA ALA A 101 -4.02 5.33 -23.02
C ALA A 101 -3.13 4.58 -22.02
N VAL A 102 -2.83 5.22 -20.90
CA VAL A 102 -2.19 4.59 -19.73
C VAL A 102 -3.30 4.26 -18.75
N LYS A 103 -3.38 2.99 -18.35
CA LYS A 103 -4.39 2.46 -17.42
C LYS A 103 -3.83 2.12 -16.05
N GLY A 104 -2.54 1.85 -15.96
CA GLY A 104 -1.88 1.60 -14.68
C GLY A 104 -0.44 2.08 -14.64
N VAL A 105 0.01 2.37 -13.44
CA VAL A 105 1.39 2.71 -13.10
C VAL A 105 1.79 1.82 -11.93
N ILE A 106 2.82 1.01 -12.14
CA ILE A 106 3.38 0.12 -11.12
C ILE A 106 4.79 0.60 -10.81
N MET A 107 5.07 0.83 -9.53
CA MET A 107 6.38 1.27 -9.03
C MET A 107 6.83 0.37 -7.90
N GLY A 108 8.14 0.10 -7.79
CA GLY A 108 8.67 -0.68 -6.67
C GLY A 108 10.18 -0.89 -6.70
N GLU A 109 10.68 -1.84 -5.91
CA GLU A 109 12.07 -2.34 -6.02
C GLU A 109 12.09 -3.54 -6.99
N ALA A 110 13.17 -3.66 -7.75
CA ALA A 110 13.51 -4.85 -8.50
C ALA A 110 14.99 -5.22 -8.26
N TYR A 111 15.23 -6.46 -7.89
CA TYR A 111 16.55 -7.05 -7.72
C TYR A 111 16.94 -7.77 -9.00
N ILE A 112 18.05 -7.36 -9.61
CA ILE A 112 18.53 -7.95 -10.86
C ILE A 112 19.54 -9.03 -10.51
N GLN A 113 19.26 -10.29 -10.80
CA GLN A 113 20.22 -11.37 -10.60
C GLN A 113 21.22 -11.42 -11.76
N ARG A 114 22.49 -11.26 -11.40
CA ARG A 114 23.66 -11.28 -12.28
C ARG A 114 24.86 -11.72 -11.45
N ASP A 115 25.88 -12.27 -12.11
CA ASP A 115 27.03 -12.97 -11.51
C ASP A 115 27.64 -12.34 -10.24
N ARG A 116 27.57 -11.00 -10.09
CA ARG A 116 28.15 -10.25 -8.95
C ARG A 116 27.39 -8.99 -8.51
N SER A 117 26.09 -8.85 -8.79
CA SER A 117 25.33 -7.66 -8.37
C SER A 117 23.95 -8.06 -7.88
N ASP A 118 23.60 -7.60 -6.68
CA ASP A 118 22.28 -7.77 -6.08
C ASP A 118 21.70 -6.39 -5.70
N THR A 119 21.92 -5.42 -6.58
CA THR A 119 21.55 -4.03 -6.32
C THR A 119 20.07 -3.85 -6.58
N ALA A 120 19.33 -3.40 -5.56
CA ALA A 120 17.95 -2.99 -5.71
C ALA A 120 17.86 -1.79 -6.66
N ASN A 121 17.16 -1.96 -7.77
CA ASN A 121 16.84 -0.90 -8.71
C ASN A 121 15.40 -0.48 -8.48
N ARG A 122 15.10 0.82 -8.60
CA ARG A 122 13.69 1.22 -8.65
C ARG A 122 13.18 0.87 -10.04
N PHE A 123 12.03 0.21 -10.10
CA PHE A 123 11.37 -0.06 -11.36
C PHE A 123 10.07 0.74 -11.45
N LEU A 124 9.74 1.14 -12.68
CA LEU A 124 8.47 1.77 -13.02
C LEU A 124 7.95 1.13 -14.30
N CYS A 125 6.72 0.63 -14.26
CA CYS A 125 6.03 0.01 -15.39
C CYS A 125 4.71 0.72 -15.65
N LEU A 126 4.48 1.06 -16.91
CA LEU A 126 3.25 1.69 -17.39
C LEU A 126 2.45 0.65 -18.16
N THR A 127 1.20 0.43 -17.76
CA THR A 127 0.30 -0.50 -18.41
C THR A 127 -0.79 0.24 -19.18
N GLY A 128 -1.16 -0.31 -20.34
CA GLY A 128 -2.19 0.20 -21.23
C GLY A 128 -3.49 -0.59 -21.09
N PRO A 129 -4.43 -0.40 -22.03
CA PRO A 129 -5.65 -1.19 -22.08
C PRO A 129 -5.33 -2.69 -22.17
N LYS A 130 -6.10 -3.52 -21.46
CA LYS A 130 -5.90 -4.98 -21.41
C LYS A 130 -4.55 -5.40 -20.83
N ASP A 131 -4.03 -4.60 -19.89
CA ASP A 131 -2.82 -4.92 -19.12
C ASP A 131 -1.56 -5.07 -19.98
N GLU A 132 -1.57 -4.46 -21.19
CA GLU A 132 -0.40 -4.43 -22.06
C GLU A 132 0.70 -3.57 -21.44
N VAL A 133 1.96 -4.01 -21.51
CA VAL A 133 3.09 -3.22 -21.02
C VAL A 133 3.47 -2.20 -22.07
N LEU A 134 3.29 -0.91 -21.76
CA LEU A 134 3.64 0.20 -22.65
C LEU A 134 5.13 0.52 -22.53
N PHE A 135 5.58 0.69 -21.29
CA PHE A 135 6.95 1.04 -20.99
C PHE A 135 7.38 0.49 -19.65
N THR A 136 8.65 0.12 -19.57
CA THR A 136 9.29 -0.32 -18.34
C THR A 136 10.63 0.38 -18.22
N PHE A 137 10.87 1.01 -17.08
CA PHE A 137 12.09 1.74 -16.79
C PHE A 137 12.70 1.22 -15.49
N PHE A 138 14.03 1.22 -15.44
CA PHE A 138 14.81 0.97 -14.24
C PHE A 138 15.64 2.20 -13.96
N THR A 139 15.73 2.60 -12.69
CA THR A 139 16.65 3.64 -12.25
C THR A 139 17.63 3.07 -11.25
N GLU A 140 18.91 3.31 -11.49
CA GLU A 140 19.99 3.07 -10.53
C GLU A 140 19.97 4.17 -9.46
N ARG A 141 20.35 3.84 -8.22
CA ARG A 141 20.58 4.82 -7.15
C ARG A 141 22.05 5.19 -7.06
#